data_AF-A0ABD2XGS7-F1
#
_entry.id   AF-A0ABD2XGS7-F1
#
_cell.length_a   1.000
_cell.length_b   1.000
_cell.length_c   1.000
_cell.angle_alpha   90.00
_cell.angle_beta   90.00
_cell.angle_gamma   90.00
#
_symmetry.space_group_name_H-M   'P 1'
#
loop_
_entity.id
_entity.type
_entity.pdbx_description
1 polymer ?
#
loop_
_entity_poly.entity_id
_entity_poly.type
_entity_poly.pdbx_seq_one_letter_code
_entity_poly.pdbx_strand_id
1 'polypeptide(L)'
;MLTFRYAITSLSLNTSIFQSQFLTRKGETLEKMSFETIPDEPDWWETFVKEQYPDEKCQKYFRCSRKTFIYLVKSLKSYVAPRAGSTTFDSSKSYMGKGMHFFHRLKFRSKISFVTGVCAEKQVAILLYKLTSCVDYMKMSRKFKIHKTTIHKIIYRSIVAINKYLLHKIIKMPKNEDAEAVAADFEHVHEIPQILGVMSVVHIPVCSPINLNYKFLNSLLYPSFILQAIMDSNCLFRDISVRHTGAVEPQNIIADSNIYKYSEKVLPTEKKSINGVDMSYKIISPKNGPSYPWLLNDYKPESTVEEAIFNRNLNDIRGYGDTVISRLRSRFPILCQMLDLSYKVVPQVVGACCVIHNICEVNDDPFFEEWLLEADAMLRKYPQPDMNFTGNEIDPQTLVERDVLKDYVNSKTIEIEASFLVNL
;
A
#
# COMPACT_ATOMS: atom_id res chain seq x y z
N MET A 1 -18.86 -16.57 19.33
CA MET A 1 -19.61 -15.34 19.67
C MET A 1 -18.88 -14.43 20.68
N LEU A 2 -17.54 -14.42 20.73
CA LEU A 2 -16.76 -13.57 21.66
C LEU A 2 -15.52 -12.89 21.04
N THR A 3 -15.25 -13.10 19.75
CA THR A 3 -14.15 -12.44 19.01
C THR A 3 -14.60 -11.27 18.14
N PHE A 4 -15.91 -11.06 17.95
CA PHE A 4 -16.47 -10.04 17.04
C PHE A 4 -16.82 -8.69 17.70
N ARG A 5 -16.88 -8.62 19.04
CA ARG A 5 -17.28 -7.37 19.75
C ARG A 5 -16.14 -6.41 20.07
N TYR A 6 -14.87 -6.85 20.02
CA TYR A 6 -13.71 -5.99 20.36
C TYR A 6 -13.22 -5.12 19.19
N ALA A 7 -13.48 -5.51 17.93
CA ALA A 7 -13.01 -4.74 16.77
C ALA A 7 -13.92 -3.55 16.42
N ILE A 8 -15.23 -3.66 16.66
CA ILE A 8 -16.20 -2.61 16.25
C ILE A 8 -16.31 -1.49 17.30
N THR A 9 -16.14 -1.80 18.60
CA THR A 9 -16.17 -0.77 19.66
C THR A 9 -14.90 0.08 19.68
N SER A 10 -13.74 -0.41 19.23
CA SER A 10 -12.53 0.41 19.13
C SER A 10 -12.58 1.39 17.95
N LEU A 11 -13.19 1.02 16.82
CA LEU A 11 -13.30 1.87 15.64
C LEU A 11 -14.27 3.05 15.79
N SER A 12 -15.40 2.87 16.49
CA SER A 12 -16.39 3.95 16.69
C SER A 12 -16.05 4.91 17.85
N LEU A 13 -15.33 4.44 18.88
CA LEU A 13 -14.84 5.31 19.96
C LEU A 13 -13.62 6.12 19.52
N ASN A 14 -12.79 5.58 18.62
CA ASN A 14 -11.62 6.29 18.12
C ASN A 14 -11.98 7.53 17.29
N THR A 15 -12.96 7.49 16.38
CA THR A 15 -13.33 8.68 15.58
C THR A 15 -13.77 9.88 16.42
N SER A 16 -14.41 9.65 17.58
CA SER A 16 -14.81 10.70 18.52
C SER A 16 -13.63 11.24 19.37
N ILE A 17 -12.74 10.36 19.83
CA ILE A 17 -11.55 10.73 20.62
C ILE A 17 -10.51 11.47 19.74
N PHE A 18 -10.42 11.11 18.46
CA PHE A 18 -9.53 11.73 17.49
C PHE A 18 -9.86 13.22 17.22
N GLN A 19 -11.10 13.68 17.38
CA GLN A 19 -11.41 15.11 17.26
C GLN A 19 -11.14 15.90 18.56
N SER A 20 -11.31 15.30 19.74
CA SER A 20 -11.18 16.03 21.01
C SER A 20 -9.73 16.16 21.51
N GLN A 21 -8.82 15.26 21.12
CA GLN A 21 -7.41 15.32 21.54
C GLN A 21 -6.54 16.29 20.73
N PHE A 22 -7.00 16.76 19.56
CA PHE A 22 -6.24 17.70 18.71
C PHE A 22 -6.16 19.14 19.26
N LEU A 23 -6.98 19.49 20.26
CA LEU A 23 -7.06 20.86 20.78
C LEU A 23 -6.24 21.13 22.06
N THR A 24 -5.63 20.13 22.71
CA THR A 24 -5.11 20.30 24.09
C THR A 24 -3.62 20.03 24.34
N ARG A 25 -2.77 19.84 23.33
CA ARG A 25 -1.30 19.74 23.56
C ARG A 25 -0.48 20.63 22.64
N LYS A 26 -0.66 21.95 22.79
CA LYS A 26 0.37 22.94 22.46
C LYS A 26 1.34 23.03 23.64
N GLY A 27 2.54 22.47 23.48
CA GLY A 27 3.65 22.73 24.38
C GLY A 27 4.22 21.50 25.06
N GLU A 28 4.91 20.66 24.29
CA GLU A 28 6.00 19.85 24.81
C GLU A 28 7.00 19.63 23.67
N THR A 29 8.24 20.02 23.93
CA THR A 29 9.36 20.07 23.00
C THR A 29 9.65 18.65 22.49
N LEU A 30 9.54 18.42 21.18
CA LEU A 30 9.92 17.16 20.54
C LEU A 30 11.42 16.89 20.76
N GLU A 31 11.75 16.08 21.76
CA GLU A 31 12.99 15.33 21.74
C GLU A 31 13.00 14.46 20.48
N LYS A 32 14.14 14.46 19.79
CA LYS A 32 14.38 13.66 18.59
C LYS A 32 13.96 12.22 18.88
N MET A 33 12.87 11.76 18.27
CA MET A 33 12.61 10.33 18.05
C MET A 33 13.70 9.83 17.09
N SER A 34 14.91 9.62 17.62
CA SER A 34 15.91 8.81 16.96
C SER A 34 15.30 7.43 16.80
N PHE A 35 15.28 6.90 15.58
CA PHE A 35 15.20 5.46 15.36
C PHE A 35 16.21 4.83 16.32
N GLU A 36 15.74 4.26 17.43
CA GLU A 36 16.61 3.51 18.32
C GLU A 36 17.23 2.44 17.44
N THR A 37 18.51 2.64 17.12
CA THR A 37 19.34 1.63 16.49
C THR A 37 19.31 0.47 17.45
N ILE A 38 18.51 -0.54 17.11
CA ILE A 38 18.41 -1.79 17.87
C ILE A 38 19.85 -2.20 18.19
N PRO A 39 20.22 -2.38 19.47
CA PRO A 39 21.59 -2.68 19.86
C PRO A 39 22.12 -3.81 18.98
N ASP A 40 23.29 -3.59 18.37
CA ASP A 40 23.91 -4.60 17.52
C ASP A 40 24.40 -5.74 18.42
N GLU A 41 23.52 -6.69 18.69
CA GLU A 41 23.90 -7.98 19.27
C GLU A 41 24.98 -8.61 18.36
N PRO A 42 26.14 -8.99 18.92
CA PRO A 42 27.13 -9.74 18.17
C PRO A 42 26.49 -10.99 17.58
N ASP A 43 26.63 -11.18 16.27
CA ASP A 43 26.15 -12.36 15.55
C ASP A 43 24.63 -12.59 15.66
N TRP A 44 23.85 -11.50 15.76
CA TRP A 44 22.38 -11.58 15.86
C TRP A 44 21.75 -12.42 14.75
N TRP A 45 22.31 -12.41 13.53
CA TRP A 45 21.77 -13.15 12.39
C TRP A 45 21.94 -14.66 12.61
N GLU A 46 23.11 -15.07 13.08
CA GLU A 46 23.47 -16.45 13.36
C GLU A 46 22.62 -16.99 14.51
N THR A 47 22.39 -16.17 15.55
CA THR A 47 21.43 -16.45 16.64
C THR A 47 20.00 -16.58 16.13
N PHE A 48 19.54 -15.62 15.30
CA PHE A 48 18.20 -15.63 14.70
C PHE A 48 17.95 -16.89 13.85
N VAL A 49 18.97 -17.35 13.10
CA VAL A 49 18.92 -18.61 12.36
C VAL A 49 18.92 -19.83 13.29
N LYS A 50 19.78 -19.85 14.31
CA LYS A 50 19.89 -20.96 15.28
C LYS A 50 18.60 -21.20 16.04
N GLU A 51 17.91 -20.12 16.41
CA GLU A 51 16.59 -20.13 17.06
C GLU A 51 15.43 -20.41 16.08
N GLN A 52 15.73 -20.69 14.81
CA GLN A 52 14.75 -21.03 13.77
C GLN A 52 13.73 -19.92 13.48
N TYR A 53 14.19 -18.66 13.50
CA TYR A 53 13.41 -17.49 13.11
C TYR A 53 12.20 -17.22 14.02
N PRO A 54 12.40 -16.98 15.34
CA PRO A 54 11.29 -16.83 16.27
C PRO A 54 10.36 -15.68 15.87
N ASP A 55 9.05 -15.85 16.11
CA ASP A 55 8.02 -14.90 15.69
C ASP A 55 8.25 -13.50 16.26
N GLU A 56 8.60 -13.40 17.54
CA GLU A 56 8.90 -12.12 18.20
C GLU A 56 10.02 -11.35 17.50
N LYS A 57 11.09 -12.03 17.07
CA LYS A 57 12.19 -11.41 16.31
C LYS A 57 11.76 -11.08 14.88
N CYS A 58 10.96 -11.92 14.22
CA CYS A 58 10.39 -11.59 12.91
C CYS A 58 9.53 -10.32 12.96
N GLN A 59 8.66 -10.20 13.97
CA GLN A 59 7.79 -9.04 14.17
C GLN A 59 8.63 -7.79 14.47
N LYS A 60 9.59 -7.90 15.38
CA LYS A 60 10.49 -6.80 15.77
C LYS A 60 11.32 -6.27 14.61
N TYR A 61 11.95 -7.14 13.81
CA TYR A 61 12.88 -6.71 12.76
C TYR A 61 12.21 -6.49 11.40
N PHE A 62 11.14 -7.23 11.10
CA PHE A 62 10.57 -7.34 9.76
C PHE A 62 9.07 -7.03 9.70
N ARG A 63 8.43 -6.65 10.82
CA ARG A 63 7.00 -6.31 10.91
C ARG A 63 6.09 -7.36 10.26
N CYS A 64 6.47 -8.64 10.38
CA CYS A 64 5.76 -9.79 9.84
C CYS A 64 5.94 -11.03 10.72
N SER A 65 5.09 -12.04 10.55
CA SER A 65 5.25 -13.33 11.23
C SER A 65 6.39 -14.15 10.61
N ARG A 66 6.85 -15.16 11.35
CA ARG A 66 7.72 -16.23 10.86
C ARG A 66 7.11 -16.95 9.66
N LYS A 67 5.79 -17.19 9.69
CA LYS A 67 5.04 -17.80 8.57
C LYS A 67 5.24 -16.97 7.30
N THR A 68 5.05 -15.66 7.38
CA THR A 68 5.29 -14.73 6.27
C THR A 68 6.74 -14.68 5.84
N PHE A 69 7.69 -14.58 6.78
CA PHE A 69 9.12 -14.61 6.49
C PHE A 69 9.51 -15.85 5.68
N ILE A 70 9.12 -17.04 6.14
CA ILE A 70 9.41 -18.31 5.46
C ILE A 70 8.70 -18.40 4.10
N TYR A 71 7.47 -17.91 3.99
CA TYR A 71 6.76 -17.85 2.70
C TYR A 71 7.53 -17.01 1.67
N LEU A 72 8.03 -15.83 2.07
CA LEU A 72 8.83 -14.96 1.21
C LEU A 72 10.16 -15.62 0.82
N VAL A 73 10.84 -16.26 1.76
CA VAL A 73 12.07 -17.03 1.48
C VAL A 73 11.79 -18.09 0.42
N LYS A 74 10.77 -18.93 0.61
CA LYS A 74 10.40 -20.00 -0.33
C LYS A 74 10.06 -19.43 -1.71
N SER A 75 9.26 -18.36 -1.75
CA SER A 75 8.79 -17.72 -2.98
C SER A 75 9.91 -17.04 -3.77
N LEU A 76 10.95 -16.55 -3.09
CA LEU A 76 12.05 -15.81 -3.71
C LEU A 76 13.31 -16.64 -3.94
N LYS A 77 13.46 -17.80 -3.28
CA LYS A 77 14.68 -18.62 -3.28
C LYS A 77 15.24 -18.87 -4.69
N SER A 78 14.40 -19.25 -5.66
CA SER A 78 14.82 -19.52 -7.04
C SER A 78 15.33 -18.29 -7.81
N TYR A 79 15.05 -17.08 -7.32
CA TYR A 79 15.36 -15.82 -8.00
C TYR A 79 16.48 -15.03 -7.33
N VAL A 80 16.67 -15.24 -6.01
CA VAL A 80 17.68 -14.54 -5.20
C VAL A 80 18.87 -15.43 -4.83
N ALA A 81 18.72 -16.76 -4.77
CA ALA A 81 19.81 -17.65 -4.36
C ALA A 81 21.01 -17.59 -5.34
N PRO A 82 22.25 -17.64 -4.83
CA PRO A 82 23.43 -17.86 -5.66
C PRO A 82 23.33 -19.23 -6.36
N ARG A 83 23.73 -19.34 -7.63
CA ARG A 83 23.85 -20.66 -8.28
C ARG A 83 24.98 -21.47 -7.63
N ALA A 84 24.75 -22.74 -7.37
CA ALA A 84 25.83 -23.69 -7.10
C ALA A 84 26.76 -23.73 -8.32
N GLY A 85 28.05 -23.41 -8.13
CA GLY A 85 29.06 -23.45 -9.19
C GLY A 85 29.70 -22.12 -9.59
N SER A 86 29.41 -20.98 -8.93
CA SER A 86 30.27 -19.80 -9.07
C SER A 86 31.52 -19.97 -8.20
N THR A 87 32.56 -20.57 -8.77
CA THR A 87 33.88 -20.69 -8.14
C THR A 87 34.41 -19.30 -7.76
N THR A 88 35.09 -19.26 -6.61
CA THR A 88 35.90 -18.14 -6.14
C THR A 88 36.77 -17.60 -7.28
N PHE A 89 36.66 -16.30 -7.56
CA PHE A 89 37.59 -15.64 -8.46
C PHE A 89 38.94 -15.61 -7.75
N ASP A 90 39.88 -16.42 -8.25
CA ASP A 90 41.25 -16.48 -7.75
C ASP A 90 41.94 -15.14 -8.05
N SER A 91 42.41 -14.49 -6.99
CA SER A 91 43.00 -13.15 -6.99
C SER A 91 44.45 -13.15 -7.45
N SER A 92 44.72 -13.78 -8.60
CA SER A 92 46.03 -13.77 -9.25
C SER A 92 45.90 -13.79 -10.76
N LYS A 93 45.70 -12.61 -11.37
CA LYS A 93 46.14 -12.26 -12.73
C LYS A 93 46.05 -10.75 -13.00
N SER A 94 47.19 -10.12 -12.76
CA SER A 94 47.85 -8.99 -13.46
C SER A 94 47.06 -8.04 -14.37
N TYR A 95 47.28 -6.75 -14.09
CA TYR A 95 47.24 -5.51 -14.88
C TYR A 95 47.38 -5.60 -16.42
N MET A 96 46.62 -4.74 -17.12
CA MET A 96 47.07 -3.61 -17.97
C MET A 96 45.99 -3.20 -18.99
N GLY A 97 45.73 -1.89 -19.16
CA GLY A 97 45.06 -1.37 -20.37
C GLY A 97 44.11 -0.19 -20.17
N LYS A 98 44.56 0.99 -20.61
CA LYS A 98 43.89 2.31 -20.62
C LYS A 98 42.62 2.33 -21.50
N GLY A 99 41.72 3.31 -21.26
CA GLY A 99 40.88 3.85 -22.34
C GLY A 99 39.45 4.20 -21.97
N MET A 100 39.22 5.48 -21.73
CA MET A 100 37.92 6.15 -21.65
C MET A 100 37.21 6.13 -23.01
N HIS A 101 35.98 5.63 -23.11
CA HIS A 101 34.98 6.08 -24.09
C HIS A 101 33.56 5.75 -23.61
N PHE A 102 32.77 6.80 -23.45
CA PHE A 102 31.40 6.85 -22.94
C PHE A 102 30.43 6.84 -24.14
N PHE A 103 29.31 6.12 -24.00
CA PHE A 103 28.12 6.01 -24.88
C PHE A 103 28.26 5.40 -26.28
N HIS A 104 27.56 4.27 -26.52
CA HIS A 104 26.27 4.21 -27.25
C HIS A 104 25.93 2.75 -27.63
N ARG A 105 25.14 2.04 -26.79
CA ARG A 105 24.24 0.90 -27.13
C ARG A 105 23.74 0.19 -25.87
N LEU A 106 22.61 0.65 -25.32
CA LEU A 106 21.81 -0.18 -24.43
C LEU A 106 21.05 -1.21 -25.27
N LYS A 107 21.67 -2.37 -25.53
CA LYS A 107 20.93 -3.60 -25.78
C LYS A 107 20.55 -4.18 -24.42
N PHE A 108 19.27 -4.10 -24.07
CA PHE A 108 18.67 -4.86 -22.97
C PHE A 108 18.92 -6.36 -23.22
N ARG A 109 19.94 -6.92 -22.57
CA ARG A 109 20.13 -8.36 -22.39
C ARG A 109 20.07 -8.66 -20.90
N SER A 110 18.93 -9.18 -20.47
CA SER A 110 18.63 -9.57 -19.10
C SER A 110 19.39 -10.83 -18.68
N LYS A 111 20.63 -10.67 -18.22
CA LYS A 111 21.29 -11.65 -17.34
C LYS A 111 21.37 -11.04 -15.94
N ILE A 112 20.45 -11.45 -15.07
CA ILE A 112 20.49 -11.13 -13.64
C ILE A 112 21.80 -11.72 -13.08
N SER A 113 22.77 -10.89 -12.71
CA SER A 113 24.04 -11.35 -12.13
C SER A 113 23.84 -11.73 -10.65
N PHE A 114 24.18 -12.97 -10.27
CA PHE A 114 24.01 -13.53 -8.93
C PHE A 114 24.91 -12.82 -7.89
N VAL A 115 24.40 -12.58 -6.67
CA VAL A 115 25.24 -12.17 -5.53
C VAL A 115 25.80 -13.46 -4.94
N THR A 116 27.10 -13.68 -5.09
CA THR A 116 27.77 -14.86 -4.54
C THR A 116 27.91 -14.71 -3.01
N GLY A 117 27.64 -15.79 -2.25
CA GLY A 117 27.97 -15.87 -0.82
C GLY A 117 26.91 -15.45 0.21
N VAL A 118 25.70 -15.05 -0.17
CA VAL A 118 24.62 -14.71 0.81
C VAL A 118 23.40 -15.62 0.59
N CYS A 119 22.99 -16.36 1.63
CA CYS A 119 21.85 -17.27 1.56
C CYS A 119 20.52 -16.52 1.32
N ALA A 120 19.51 -17.20 0.78
CA ALA A 120 18.23 -16.59 0.42
C ALA A 120 17.51 -16.00 1.64
N GLU A 121 17.61 -16.69 2.78
CA GLU A 121 17.09 -16.28 4.08
C GLU A 121 17.67 -14.92 4.49
N LYS A 122 18.99 -14.76 4.42
CA LYS A 122 19.67 -13.49 4.76
C LYS A 122 19.35 -12.40 3.75
N GLN A 123 19.19 -12.74 2.48
CA GLN A 123 18.77 -11.77 1.46
C GLN A 123 17.36 -11.24 1.69
N VAL A 124 16.40 -12.11 2.04
CA VAL A 124 15.03 -11.70 2.39
C VAL A 124 15.01 -10.87 3.68
N ALA A 125 15.80 -11.25 4.68
CA ALA A 125 15.95 -10.45 5.90
C ALA A 125 16.50 -9.05 5.62
N ILE A 126 17.53 -8.93 4.77
CA ILE A 126 18.08 -7.63 4.34
C ILE A 126 17.01 -6.78 3.63
N LEU A 127 16.24 -7.39 2.72
CA LEU A 127 15.15 -6.71 2.03
C LEU A 127 14.11 -6.19 3.03
N LEU A 128 13.54 -7.07 3.86
CA LEU A 128 12.49 -6.71 4.80
C LEU A 128 12.98 -5.64 5.77
N TYR A 129 14.16 -5.82 6.35
CA TYR A 129 14.75 -4.83 7.25
C TYR A 129 14.88 -3.45 6.58
N LYS A 130 15.28 -3.38 5.30
CA LYS A 130 15.33 -2.09 4.60
C LYS A 130 13.94 -1.45 4.48
N LEU A 131 12.92 -2.23 4.12
CA LEU A 131 11.56 -1.73 3.91
C LEU A 131 10.90 -1.27 5.24
N THR A 132 11.17 -1.98 6.33
CA THR A 132 10.48 -1.84 7.63
C THR A 132 11.16 -0.90 8.61
N SER A 133 12.45 -0.58 8.40
CA SER A 133 13.21 0.36 9.26
C SER A 133 13.76 1.57 8.51
N CYS A 134 13.76 1.53 7.17
CA CYS A 134 14.31 2.56 6.29
C CYS A 134 15.72 3.06 6.66
N VAL A 135 16.53 2.22 7.31
CA VAL A 135 17.90 2.60 7.69
C VAL A 135 18.81 2.80 6.47
N ASP A 136 19.86 3.62 6.65
CA ASP A 136 20.88 3.82 5.62
C ASP A 136 21.73 2.56 5.37
N TYR A 137 22.32 2.48 4.18
CA TYR A 137 23.12 1.33 3.76
C TYR A 137 24.36 1.07 4.62
N MET A 138 24.90 2.10 5.30
CA MET A 138 26.08 1.95 6.15
C MET A 138 25.72 1.25 7.46
N LYS A 139 24.61 1.64 8.09
CA LYS A 139 24.05 0.94 9.26
C LYS A 139 23.69 -0.50 8.92
N MET A 140 23.04 -0.74 7.78
CA MET A 140 22.77 -2.11 7.31
C MET A 140 24.06 -2.90 7.11
N SER A 141 25.10 -2.28 6.55
CA SER A 141 26.39 -2.93 6.31
C SER A 141 27.04 -3.44 7.59
N ARG A 142 27.03 -2.62 8.65
CA ARG A 142 27.51 -3.00 9.98
C ARG A 142 26.66 -4.12 10.58
N LYS A 143 25.34 -3.95 10.59
CA LYS A 143 24.39 -4.91 11.17
C LYS A 143 24.46 -6.29 10.53
N PHE A 144 24.48 -6.37 9.20
CA PHE A 144 24.49 -7.66 8.49
C PHE A 144 25.90 -8.18 8.20
N LYS A 145 26.95 -7.43 8.52
CA LYS A 145 28.36 -7.70 8.17
C LYS A 145 28.55 -7.97 6.67
N ILE A 146 27.83 -7.21 5.83
CA ILE A 146 27.86 -7.33 4.36
C ILE A 146 28.16 -5.95 3.76
N HIS A 147 29.05 -5.88 2.77
CA HIS A 147 29.40 -4.61 2.15
C HIS A 147 28.19 -3.90 1.51
N LYS A 148 28.10 -2.57 1.67
CA LYS A 148 26.97 -1.74 1.21
C LYS A 148 26.55 -1.98 -0.25
N THR A 149 27.51 -2.18 -1.16
CA THR A 149 27.21 -2.41 -2.59
C THR A 149 26.51 -3.75 -2.81
N THR A 150 26.80 -4.76 -2.00
CA THR A 150 26.15 -6.07 -2.04
C THR A 150 24.73 -5.97 -1.50
N ILE A 151 24.52 -5.26 -0.39
CA ILE A 151 23.18 -4.99 0.16
C ILE A 151 22.29 -4.29 -0.87
N HIS A 152 22.80 -3.24 -1.52
CA HIS A 152 22.07 -2.55 -2.59
C HIS A 152 21.65 -3.50 -3.72
N LYS A 153 22.56 -4.38 -4.18
CA LYS A 153 22.24 -5.39 -5.21
C LYS A 153 21.16 -6.37 -4.74
N ILE A 154 21.21 -6.82 -3.49
CA ILE A 154 20.23 -7.74 -2.89
C ILE A 154 18.84 -7.11 -2.88
N ILE A 155 18.73 -5.88 -2.34
CA ILE A 155 17.45 -5.17 -2.25
C ILE A 155 16.85 -4.95 -3.63
N TYR A 156 17.63 -4.39 -4.56
CA TYR A 156 17.16 -4.12 -5.92
C TYR A 156 16.65 -5.39 -6.61
N ARG A 157 17.39 -6.50 -6.52
CA ARG A 157 16.99 -7.76 -7.16
C ARG A 157 15.78 -8.40 -6.52
N SER A 158 15.68 -8.34 -5.19
CA SER A 158 14.55 -8.91 -4.46
C SER A 158 13.27 -8.15 -4.81
N ILE A 159 13.33 -6.82 -4.88
CA ILE A 159 12.23 -5.97 -5.33
C ILE A 159 11.81 -6.30 -6.78
N VAL A 160 12.77 -6.42 -7.70
CA VAL A 160 12.49 -6.83 -9.08
C VAL A 160 11.85 -8.22 -9.14
N ALA A 161 12.33 -9.17 -8.33
CA ALA A 161 11.78 -10.52 -8.28
C ALA A 161 10.34 -10.54 -7.74
N ILE A 162 10.04 -9.79 -6.67
CA ILE A 162 8.69 -9.67 -6.12
C ILE A 162 7.74 -9.13 -7.18
N ASN A 163 8.08 -8.00 -7.80
CA ASN A 163 7.22 -7.38 -8.81
C ASN A 163 7.03 -8.29 -10.04
N LYS A 164 8.09 -8.98 -10.47
CA LYS A 164 8.02 -9.84 -11.65
C LYS A 164 7.22 -11.12 -11.44
N TYR A 165 7.34 -11.75 -10.27
CA TYR A 165 6.85 -13.12 -10.06
C TYR A 165 5.65 -13.22 -9.10
N LEU A 166 5.45 -12.23 -8.23
CA LEU A 166 4.41 -12.26 -7.20
C LEU A 166 3.32 -11.21 -7.41
N LEU A 167 3.62 -10.04 -7.97
CA LEU A 167 2.66 -8.92 -8.05
C LEU A 167 1.32 -9.31 -8.68
N HIS A 168 1.32 -9.84 -9.91
CA HIS A 168 0.07 -10.25 -10.57
C HIS A 168 -0.56 -11.53 -10.00
N LYS A 169 0.12 -12.25 -9.11
CA LYS A 169 -0.45 -13.41 -8.41
C LYS A 169 -1.19 -13.00 -7.14
N ILE A 170 -0.67 -11.97 -6.45
CA ILE A 170 -1.12 -11.52 -5.15
C ILE A 170 -2.09 -10.33 -5.25
N ILE A 171 -1.81 -9.37 -6.14
CA ILE A 171 -2.65 -8.19 -6.38
C ILE A 171 -3.47 -8.46 -7.65
N LYS A 172 -4.75 -8.73 -7.45
CA LYS A 172 -5.73 -9.00 -8.50
C LYS A 172 -7.13 -8.66 -7.96
N MET A 173 -8.02 -8.19 -8.84
CA MET A 173 -9.44 -8.04 -8.51
C MET A 173 -10.05 -9.39 -8.12
N PRO A 174 -11.00 -9.41 -7.16
CA PRO A 174 -11.75 -10.61 -6.79
C PRO A 174 -12.57 -11.13 -7.98
N LYS A 175 -12.95 -12.41 -7.96
CA LYS A 175 -13.77 -13.06 -9.01
C LYS A 175 -14.86 -13.93 -8.37
N ASN A 176 -16.03 -14.00 -9.01
CA ASN A 176 -17.16 -14.85 -8.61
C ASN A 176 -17.46 -14.71 -7.10
N GLU A 177 -17.46 -15.82 -6.36
CA GLU A 177 -17.70 -15.90 -4.91
C GLU A 177 -16.83 -14.94 -4.07
N ASP A 178 -15.56 -14.73 -4.44
CA ASP A 178 -14.69 -13.77 -3.72
C ASP A 178 -15.24 -12.33 -3.81
N ALA A 179 -15.89 -11.99 -4.94
CA ALA A 179 -16.44 -10.66 -5.16
C ALA A 179 -17.73 -10.47 -4.39
N GLU A 180 -18.58 -11.50 -4.33
CA GLU A 180 -19.80 -11.50 -3.52
C GLU A 180 -19.48 -11.34 -2.03
N ALA A 181 -18.48 -12.09 -1.52
CA ALA A 181 -18.04 -11.98 -0.14
C ALA A 181 -17.53 -10.57 0.21
N VAL A 182 -16.66 -9.99 -0.63
CA VAL A 182 -16.17 -8.62 -0.44
C VAL A 182 -17.31 -7.61 -0.43
N ALA A 183 -18.27 -7.74 -1.36
CA ALA A 183 -19.41 -6.84 -1.41
C ALA A 183 -20.35 -6.99 -0.21
N ALA A 184 -20.54 -8.22 0.27
CA ALA A 184 -21.31 -8.48 1.49
C ALA A 184 -20.64 -7.86 2.73
N ASP A 185 -19.31 -7.90 2.84
CA ASP A 185 -18.58 -7.27 3.94
C ASP A 185 -18.79 -5.74 3.95
N PHE A 186 -18.63 -5.08 2.79
CA PHE A 186 -18.89 -3.64 2.69
C PHE A 186 -20.35 -3.30 2.96
N GLU A 187 -21.30 -4.09 2.46
CA GLU A 187 -22.73 -3.90 2.70
C GLU A 187 -23.06 -4.05 4.19
N HIS A 188 -22.41 -4.98 4.89
CA HIS A 188 -22.63 -5.23 6.31
C HIS A 188 -22.11 -4.08 7.19
N VAL A 189 -20.95 -3.51 6.87
CA VAL A 189 -20.29 -2.49 7.70
C VAL A 189 -20.71 -1.06 7.33
N HIS A 190 -20.92 -0.79 6.04
CA HIS A 190 -21.14 0.55 5.51
C HIS A 190 -22.48 0.72 4.79
N GLU A 191 -23.32 -0.33 4.77
CA GLU A 191 -24.70 -0.32 4.28
C GLU A 191 -24.86 -0.12 2.77
N ILE A 192 -23.77 0.07 2.03
CA ILE A 192 -23.79 0.20 0.57
C ILE A 192 -23.53 -1.17 -0.08
N PRO A 193 -24.48 -1.73 -0.85
CA PRO A 193 -24.32 -3.02 -1.53
C PRO A 193 -23.41 -2.90 -2.76
N GLN A 194 -22.95 -4.05 -3.26
CA GLN A 194 -22.22 -4.17 -4.53
C GLN A 194 -20.88 -3.38 -4.57
N ILE A 195 -20.29 -3.03 -3.43
CA ILE A 195 -18.98 -2.37 -3.37
C ILE A 195 -17.85 -3.41 -3.35
N LEU A 196 -16.92 -3.36 -4.30
CA LEU A 196 -15.74 -4.25 -4.32
C LEU A 196 -14.48 -3.63 -3.71
N GLY A 197 -14.53 -2.34 -3.42
CA GLY A 197 -13.41 -1.66 -2.82
C GLY A 197 -13.52 -0.15 -2.91
N VAL A 198 -12.48 0.48 -2.40
CA VAL A 198 -12.31 1.91 -2.38
C VAL A 198 -11.02 2.29 -3.06
N MET A 199 -11.06 3.33 -3.89
CA MET A 199 -9.90 3.87 -4.57
C MET A 199 -9.29 5.01 -3.75
N SER A 200 -7.99 4.93 -3.49
CA SER A 200 -7.22 6.02 -2.90
C SER A 200 -6.06 6.42 -3.82
N VAL A 201 -5.70 7.71 -3.77
CA VAL A 201 -4.59 8.29 -4.53
C VAL A 201 -3.70 9.06 -3.56
N VAL A 202 -2.48 8.58 -3.36
CA VAL A 202 -1.59 9.07 -2.30
C VAL A 202 -0.18 9.38 -2.82
N HIS A 203 0.40 10.45 -2.30
CA HIS A 203 1.75 10.91 -2.62
C HIS A 203 2.78 10.25 -1.70
N ILE A 204 3.72 9.53 -2.30
CA ILE A 204 4.89 8.94 -1.64
C ILE A 204 6.10 9.87 -1.85
N PRO A 205 6.70 10.42 -0.77
CA PRO A 205 7.82 11.35 -0.89
C PRO A 205 9.07 10.69 -1.50
N VAL A 206 9.79 11.39 -2.38
CA VAL A 206 10.97 10.83 -3.06
C VAL A 206 12.10 11.83 -3.22
N CYS A 207 13.31 11.32 -3.43
CA CYS A 207 14.41 12.12 -3.97
C CYS A 207 14.24 12.27 -5.50
N SER A 208 13.87 13.47 -5.96
CA SER A 208 13.85 13.79 -7.39
C SER A 208 15.27 14.07 -7.92
N PRO A 209 15.55 13.81 -9.21
CA PRO A 209 16.80 14.27 -9.80
C PRO A 209 16.81 15.80 -9.93
N ILE A 210 17.97 16.43 -9.69
CA ILE A 210 18.14 17.90 -9.65
C ILE A 210 17.51 18.58 -10.88
N ASN A 211 17.74 18.05 -12.08
CA ASN A 211 17.29 18.67 -13.34
C ASN A 211 15.81 18.44 -13.69
N LEU A 212 15.07 17.61 -12.94
CA LEU A 212 13.65 17.35 -13.18
C LEU A 212 12.78 17.55 -11.95
N ASN A 213 13.27 18.23 -10.91
CA ASN A 213 12.54 18.40 -9.65
C ASN A 213 11.11 18.91 -9.87
N TYR A 214 10.93 19.90 -10.76
CA TYR A 214 9.61 20.45 -11.10
C TYR A 214 8.58 19.42 -11.58
N LYS A 215 9.03 18.29 -12.17
CA LYS A 215 8.12 17.20 -12.58
C LYS A 215 7.63 16.36 -11.41
N PHE A 216 8.26 16.44 -10.25
CA PHE A 216 7.93 15.65 -9.06
C PHE A 216 7.21 16.47 -7.99
N LEU A 217 7.34 17.80 -8.02
CA LEU A 217 6.74 18.70 -7.03
C LEU A 217 5.21 18.60 -7.08
N ASN A 218 4.62 18.29 -5.93
CA ASN A 218 3.17 18.41 -5.74
C ASN A 218 2.79 19.84 -5.30
N SER A 219 1.50 20.08 -5.06
CA SER A 219 0.97 21.38 -4.62
C SER A 219 1.47 21.83 -3.23
N LEU A 220 2.06 20.93 -2.45
CA LEU A 220 2.70 21.21 -1.16
C LEU A 220 4.24 21.31 -1.27
N LEU A 221 4.75 21.50 -2.49
CA LEU A 221 6.16 21.81 -2.80
C LEU A 221 7.19 20.75 -2.36
N TYR A 222 6.79 19.49 -2.23
CA TYR A 222 7.73 18.38 -2.08
C TYR A 222 7.66 17.36 -3.24
N PRO A 223 8.80 16.79 -3.66
CA PRO A 223 8.84 15.80 -4.72
C PRO A 223 8.22 14.47 -4.29
N SER A 224 7.34 13.91 -5.12
CA SER A 224 6.66 12.64 -4.85
C SER A 224 6.43 11.78 -6.09
N PHE A 225 6.17 10.49 -5.87
CA PHE A 225 5.43 9.62 -6.79
C PHE A 225 4.03 9.41 -6.26
N ILE A 226 3.10 9.12 -7.16
CA ILE A 226 1.70 8.88 -6.83
C ILE A 226 1.44 7.38 -6.87
N LEU A 227 0.88 6.84 -5.78
CA LEU A 227 0.25 5.53 -5.73
C LEU A 227 -1.26 5.73 -5.84
N GLN A 228 -1.86 5.25 -6.93
CA GLN A 228 -3.29 4.95 -6.98
C GLN A 228 -3.48 3.49 -6.59
N ALA A 229 -4.42 3.21 -5.71
CA ALA A 229 -4.70 1.86 -5.24
C ALA A 229 -6.20 1.64 -5.07
N ILE A 230 -6.64 0.40 -5.30
CA ILE A 230 -7.97 -0.08 -4.91
C ILE A 230 -7.77 -1.09 -3.79
N MET A 231 -8.46 -0.89 -2.66
CA MET A 231 -8.42 -1.77 -1.50
C MET A 231 -9.82 -2.35 -1.23
N ASP A 232 -9.88 -3.63 -0.85
CA ASP A 232 -11.13 -4.30 -0.48
C ASP A 232 -11.40 -4.26 1.03
N SER A 233 -12.48 -4.92 1.47
CA SER A 233 -12.92 -5.03 2.87
C SER A 233 -11.92 -5.75 3.79
N ASN A 234 -10.96 -6.48 3.22
CA ASN A 234 -9.97 -7.30 3.93
C ASN A 234 -8.58 -6.64 4.00
N CYS A 235 -8.52 -5.30 3.83
CA CYS A 235 -7.27 -4.53 3.78
C CYS A 235 -6.32 -4.96 2.64
N LEU A 236 -6.81 -5.65 1.60
CA LEU A 236 -5.99 -6.14 0.50
C LEU A 236 -5.98 -5.15 -0.65
N PHE A 237 -4.79 -4.88 -1.17
CA PHE A 237 -4.61 -4.17 -2.43
C PHE A 237 -5.06 -5.06 -3.59
N ARG A 238 -6.09 -4.65 -4.33
CA ARG A 238 -6.67 -5.39 -5.45
C ARG A 238 -6.22 -4.89 -6.82
N ASP A 239 -5.92 -3.59 -6.91
CA ASP A 239 -5.24 -2.97 -8.05
C ASP A 239 -4.30 -1.87 -7.54
N ILE A 240 -3.15 -1.69 -8.21
CA ILE A 240 -2.21 -0.61 -7.91
C ILE A 240 -1.63 -0.01 -9.20
N SER A 241 -1.40 1.30 -9.18
CA SER A 241 -0.71 2.03 -10.23
C SER A 241 0.26 3.05 -9.63
N VAL A 242 1.54 2.91 -9.96
CA VAL A 242 2.62 3.82 -9.52
C VAL A 242 3.36 4.36 -10.74
N ARG A 243 2.67 5.18 -11.52
CA ARG A 243 3.16 5.66 -12.83
C ARG A 243 3.48 7.14 -12.86
N HIS A 244 2.80 7.92 -12.03
CA HIS A 244 2.80 9.37 -12.10
C HIS A 244 3.66 9.98 -11.01
N THR A 245 4.33 11.06 -11.35
CA THR A 245 5.07 11.91 -10.41
C THR A 245 4.12 12.94 -9.80
N GLY A 246 4.53 13.57 -8.71
CA GLY A 246 3.67 14.45 -7.90
C GLY A 246 3.12 15.69 -8.61
N ALA A 247 3.69 16.09 -9.75
CA ALA A 247 3.22 17.24 -10.52
C ALA A 247 2.09 16.91 -11.51
N VAL A 248 1.69 15.64 -11.63
CA VAL A 248 0.63 15.22 -12.55
C VAL A 248 -0.73 15.61 -11.98
N GLU A 249 -1.59 16.18 -12.84
CA GLU A 249 -2.94 16.56 -12.46
C GLU A 249 -3.81 15.35 -12.07
N PRO A 250 -4.69 15.48 -11.05
CA PRO A 250 -5.52 14.40 -10.54
C PRO A 250 -6.27 13.60 -11.62
N GLN A 251 -6.93 14.26 -12.56
CA GLN A 251 -7.72 13.62 -13.62
C GLN A 251 -6.92 12.63 -14.47
N ASN A 252 -5.64 12.93 -14.74
CA ASN A 252 -4.81 12.10 -15.61
C ASN A 252 -4.39 10.80 -14.91
N ILE A 253 -4.33 10.79 -13.58
CA ILE A 253 -3.89 9.62 -12.80
C ILE A 253 -4.86 8.45 -13.02
N ILE A 254 -6.16 8.71 -12.91
CA ILE A 254 -7.18 7.67 -13.08
C ILE A 254 -7.35 7.30 -14.55
N ALA A 255 -7.40 8.29 -15.45
CA ALA A 255 -7.55 8.05 -16.89
C ALA A 255 -6.41 7.21 -17.50
N ASP A 256 -5.20 7.30 -16.94
CA ASP A 256 -4.07 6.50 -17.42
C ASP A 256 -3.96 5.09 -16.82
N SER A 257 -4.76 4.80 -15.80
CA SER A 257 -4.73 3.55 -15.06
C SER A 257 -5.23 2.36 -15.89
N ASN A 258 -4.71 1.17 -15.58
CA ASN A 258 -5.17 -0.05 -16.25
C ASN A 258 -6.61 -0.37 -15.87
N ILE A 259 -7.02 -0.11 -14.62
CA ILE A 259 -8.40 -0.35 -14.20
C ILE A 259 -9.38 0.51 -15.00
N TYR A 260 -9.04 1.77 -15.29
CA TYR A 260 -9.88 2.62 -16.16
C TYR A 260 -9.97 2.07 -17.60
N LYS A 261 -8.82 1.68 -18.18
CA LYS A 261 -8.74 1.21 -19.57
C LYS A 261 -9.35 -0.18 -19.81
N TYR A 262 -9.45 -0.99 -18.76
CA TYR A 262 -9.83 -2.41 -18.86
C TYR A 262 -10.87 -2.84 -17.82
N SER A 263 -11.64 -1.90 -17.25
CA SER A 263 -12.61 -2.17 -16.18
C SER A 263 -13.58 -3.30 -16.54
N GLU A 264 -14.15 -3.28 -17.75
CA GLU A 264 -15.08 -4.31 -18.26
C GLU A 264 -14.47 -5.72 -18.29
N LYS A 265 -13.14 -5.85 -18.38
CA LYS A 265 -12.44 -7.15 -18.42
C LYS A 265 -11.94 -7.59 -17.06
N VAL A 266 -11.72 -6.64 -16.16
CA VAL A 266 -11.03 -6.85 -14.89
C VAL A 266 -12.03 -6.97 -13.74
N LEU A 267 -13.16 -6.28 -13.83
CA LEU A 267 -14.24 -6.35 -12.84
C LEU A 267 -15.14 -7.57 -13.10
N PRO A 268 -15.68 -8.19 -12.03
CA PRO A 268 -16.69 -9.23 -12.17
C PRO A 268 -17.96 -8.71 -12.86
N THR A 269 -18.62 -9.59 -13.61
CA THR A 269 -19.78 -9.25 -14.45
C THR A 269 -21.13 -9.59 -13.81
N GLU A 270 -21.12 -10.28 -12.66
CA GLU A 270 -22.33 -10.59 -11.91
C GLU A 270 -23.03 -9.31 -11.45
N LYS A 271 -24.36 -9.37 -11.39
CA LYS A 271 -25.20 -8.25 -11.01
C LYS A 271 -26.20 -8.68 -9.95
N LYS A 272 -26.59 -7.74 -9.09
CA LYS A 272 -27.64 -7.91 -8.09
C LYS A 272 -28.78 -6.95 -8.41
N SER A 273 -30.01 -7.46 -8.46
CA SER A 273 -31.19 -6.60 -8.62
C SER A 273 -31.44 -5.84 -7.31
N ILE A 274 -31.40 -4.51 -7.37
CA ILE A 274 -31.63 -3.61 -6.24
C ILE A 274 -32.69 -2.61 -6.68
N ASN A 275 -33.83 -2.57 -5.97
CA ASN A 275 -35.01 -1.77 -6.32
C ASN A 275 -35.41 -1.89 -7.81
N GLY A 276 -35.31 -3.09 -8.38
CA GLY A 276 -35.66 -3.37 -9.78
C GLY A 276 -34.59 -3.01 -10.82
N VAL A 277 -33.41 -2.53 -10.40
CA VAL A 277 -32.28 -2.23 -11.30
C VAL A 277 -31.17 -3.25 -11.10
N ASP A 278 -30.70 -3.86 -12.21
CA ASP A 278 -29.59 -4.80 -12.21
C ASP A 278 -28.26 -4.07 -12.01
N MET A 279 -27.78 -4.09 -10.76
CA MET A 279 -26.62 -3.34 -10.35
C MET A 279 -25.34 -4.16 -10.52
N SER A 280 -24.39 -3.58 -11.24
CA SER A 280 -23.03 -4.13 -11.33
C SER A 280 -22.20 -3.69 -10.12
N TYR A 281 -21.16 -4.44 -9.82
CA TYR A 281 -20.18 -4.05 -8.82
C TYR A 281 -19.57 -2.67 -9.06
N LYS A 282 -19.35 -1.93 -7.97
CA LYS A 282 -18.79 -0.57 -7.96
C LYS A 282 -17.53 -0.50 -7.10
N ILE A 283 -16.70 0.50 -7.38
CA ILE A 283 -15.58 0.93 -6.55
C ILE A 283 -15.89 2.33 -6.06
N ILE A 284 -15.61 2.65 -4.81
CA ILE A 284 -15.76 4.02 -4.30
C ILE A 284 -14.63 4.90 -4.84
N SER A 285 -14.99 6.04 -5.43
CA SER A 285 -14.02 7.02 -5.93
C SER A 285 -13.24 7.70 -4.80
N PRO A 286 -12.06 8.26 -5.09
CA PRO A 286 -11.46 9.26 -4.21
C PRO A 286 -12.43 10.43 -3.98
N LYS A 287 -12.28 11.15 -2.87
CA LYS A 287 -13.10 12.35 -2.61
C LYS A 287 -12.97 13.33 -3.79
N ASN A 288 -14.10 13.83 -4.27
CA ASN A 288 -14.19 14.69 -5.46
C ASN A 288 -13.77 14.03 -6.78
N GLY A 289 -13.48 12.73 -6.81
CA GLY A 289 -13.04 12.02 -8.00
C GLY A 289 -14.06 12.00 -9.14
N PRO A 290 -13.69 11.44 -10.30
CA PRO A 290 -14.63 11.24 -11.39
C PRO A 290 -15.68 10.17 -11.05
N SER A 291 -16.78 10.17 -11.80
CA SER A 291 -17.83 9.15 -11.77
C SER A 291 -17.85 8.37 -13.07
N TYR A 292 -17.77 7.04 -12.99
CA TYR A 292 -17.82 6.13 -14.14
C TYR A 292 -18.80 4.99 -13.84
N PRO A 293 -19.24 4.20 -14.84
CA PRO A 293 -20.12 3.06 -14.61
C PRO A 293 -19.60 2.02 -13.60
N TRP A 294 -18.31 2.03 -13.26
CA TRP A 294 -17.70 1.17 -12.25
C TRP A 294 -17.14 1.92 -11.04
N LEU A 295 -17.19 3.26 -11.04
CA LEU A 295 -16.57 4.13 -10.04
C LEU A 295 -17.63 5.10 -9.48
N LEU A 296 -18.05 4.85 -8.25
CA LEU A 296 -19.14 5.56 -7.56
C LEU A 296 -18.62 6.79 -6.82
N ASN A 297 -19.29 7.93 -7.02
CA ASN A 297 -18.91 9.21 -6.43
C ASN A 297 -20.08 9.86 -5.65
N ASP A 298 -19.76 10.87 -4.86
CA ASP A 298 -20.70 11.62 -4.01
C ASP A 298 -21.64 12.54 -4.80
N TYR A 299 -22.75 12.93 -4.16
CA TYR A 299 -23.64 13.99 -4.63
C TYR A 299 -22.99 15.35 -4.43
N LYS A 300 -22.99 16.20 -5.47
CA LYS A 300 -22.43 17.55 -5.45
C LYS A 300 -23.24 18.53 -6.31
N PRO A 301 -23.80 19.62 -5.74
CA PRO A 301 -23.98 19.82 -4.29
C PRO A 301 -24.93 18.76 -3.71
N GLU A 302 -24.75 18.40 -2.43
CA GLU A 302 -25.77 17.63 -1.70
C GLU A 302 -26.93 18.57 -1.36
N SER A 303 -28.14 18.17 -1.74
CA SER A 303 -29.35 18.99 -1.72
C SER A 303 -30.43 18.43 -0.80
N THR A 304 -30.36 17.15 -0.44
CA THR A 304 -31.33 16.49 0.45
C THR A 304 -30.65 15.78 1.62
N VAL A 305 -31.45 15.43 2.65
CA VAL A 305 -30.96 14.66 3.81
C VAL A 305 -30.51 13.27 3.40
N GLU A 306 -31.23 12.64 2.47
CA GLU A 306 -30.95 11.32 1.93
C GLU A 306 -29.62 11.28 1.18
N GLU A 307 -29.31 12.34 0.42
CA GLU A 307 -28.02 12.52 -0.23
C GLU A 307 -26.89 12.72 0.78
N ALA A 308 -27.13 13.47 1.86
CA ALA A 308 -26.15 13.69 2.92
C ALA A 308 -25.83 12.39 3.69
N ILE A 309 -26.85 11.56 3.99
CA ILE A 309 -26.67 10.23 4.59
C ILE A 309 -25.83 9.36 3.66
N PHE A 310 -26.19 9.28 2.38
CA PHE A 310 -25.43 8.49 1.41
C PHE A 310 -23.96 8.96 1.27
N ASN A 311 -23.74 10.27 1.19
CA ASN A 311 -22.39 10.85 1.16
C ASN A 311 -21.58 10.53 2.43
N ARG A 312 -22.22 10.47 3.60
CA ARG A 312 -21.58 10.06 4.84
C ARG A 312 -21.10 8.60 4.76
N ASN A 313 -21.96 7.67 4.34
CA ASN A 313 -21.57 6.26 4.19
C ASN A 313 -20.42 6.09 3.18
N LEU A 314 -20.44 6.84 2.06
CA LEU A 314 -19.32 6.88 1.11
C LEU A 314 -18.02 7.39 1.76
N ASN A 315 -18.11 8.43 2.58
CA ASN A 315 -16.95 8.98 3.27
C ASN A 315 -16.40 8.04 4.35
N ASP A 316 -17.25 7.26 5.00
CA ASP A 316 -16.82 6.22 5.95
C ASP A 316 -16.00 5.14 5.24
N ILE A 317 -16.42 4.71 4.04
CA ILE A 317 -15.64 3.78 3.20
C ILE A 317 -14.31 4.42 2.75
N ARG A 318 -14.28 5.71 2.43
CA ARG A 318 -13.04 6.44 2.12
C ARG A 318 -12.08 6.48 3.31
N GLY A 319 -12.60 6.75 4.51
CA GLY A 319 -11.82 6.71 5.75
C GLY A 319 -11.26 5.32 6.07
N TYR A 320 -12.01 4.27 5.74
CA TYR A 320 -11.48 2.90 5.76
C TYR A 320 -10.30 2.74 4.79
N GLY A 321 -10.42 3.22 3.54
CA GLY A 321 -9.33 3.23 2.56
C GLY A 321 -8.07 3.95 3.07
N ASP A 322 -8.23 5.11 3.71
CA ASP A 322 -7.14 5.85 4.33
C ASP A 322 -6.47 5.05 5.46
N THR A 323 -7.26 4.31 6.25
CA THR A 323 -6.74 3.40 7.27
C THR A 323 -5.87 2.29 6.66
N VAL A 324 -6.28 1.70 5.53
CA VAL A 324 -5.46 0.69 4.83
C VAL A 324 -4.14 1.27 4.32
N ILE A 325 -4.15 2.50 3.78
CA ILE A 325 -2.93 3.20 3.39
C ILE A 325 -2.02 3.47 4.59
N SER A 326 -2.59 3.92 5.73
CA SER A 326 -1.85 4.13 6.97
C SER A 326 -1.22 2.83 7.47
N ARG A 327 -1.92 1.70 7.38
CA ARG A 327 -1.35 0.37 7.68
C ARG A 327 -0.18 0.02 6.76
N LEU A 328 -0.29 0.24 5.45
CA LEU A 328 0.81 0.02 4.51
C LEU A 328 2.05 0.84 4.87
N ARG A 329 1.87 2.15 5.12
CA ARG A 329 2.93 3.09 5.49
C ARG A 329 3.57 2.75 6.83
N SER A 330 2.76 2.31 7.79
CA SER A 330 3.21 1.87 9.11
C SER A 330 3.96 0.55 9.06
N ARG A 331 3.57 -0.38 8.19
CA ARG A 331 4.34 -1.61 7.99
C ARG A 331 5.67 -1.33 7.26
N PHE A 332 5.69 -0.33 6.39
CA PHE A 332 6.87 0.02 5.59
C PHE A 332 7.23 1.52 5.69
N PRO A 333 7.87 1.95 6.80
CA PRO A 333 8.40 3.31 6.99
C PRO A 333 9.22 3.89 5.84
N ILE A 334 9.77 3.03 4.96
CA ILE A 334 10.41 3.47 3.72
C ILE A 334 9.48 4.34 2.86
N LEU A 335 8.16 4.16 2.95
CA LEU A 335 7.16 4.93 2.20
C LEU A 335 6.81 6.29 2.86
N CYS A 336 7.30 6.57 4.07
CA CYS A 336 6.97 7.78 4.84
C CYS A 336 8.01 8.89 4.72
N GLN A 337 9.13 8.65 4.03
CA GLN A 337 10.23 9.62 3.93
C GLN A 337 10.91 9.57 2.58
N MET A 338 11.75 10.58 2.30
CA MET A 338 12.52 10.65 1.07
C MET A 338 13.45 9.45 0.94
N LEU A 339 13.19 8.64 -0.08
CA LEU A 339 13.92 7.43 -0.39
C LEU A 339 15.37 7.74 -0.81
N ASP A 340 16.36 7.21 -0.10
CA ASP A 340 17.76 7.14 -0.56
C ASP A 340 17.92 6.05 -1.62
N LEU A 341 17.14 6.18 -2.69
CA LEU A 341 17.07 5.31 -3.85
C LEU A 341 16.93 6.17 -5.09
N SER A 342 17.40 5.68 -6.22
CA SER A 342 17.08 6.33 -7.50
C SER A 342 15.56 6.37 -7.68
N TYR A 343 15.03 7.53 -8.05
CA TYR A 343 13.61 7.72 -8.37
C TYR A 343 13.07 6.65 -9.34
N LYS A 344 13.93 6.10 -10.22
CA LYS A 344 13.59 5.05 -11.18
C LYS A 344 13.16 3.72 -10.53
N VAL A 345 13.58 3.48 -9.29
CA VAL A 345 13.30 2.24 -8.54
C VAL A 345 12.08 2.39 -7.64
N VAL A 346 11.67 3.62 -7.32
CA VAL A 346 10.57 3.90 -6.37
C VAL A 346 9.27 3.20 -6.75
N PRO A 347 8.79 3.23 -8.00
CA PRO A 347 7.59 2.47 -8.39
C PRO A 347 7.67 0.99 -8.03
N GLN A 348 8.84 0.38 -8.18
CA GLN A 348 9.06 -1.02 -7.84
C GLN A 348 9.09 -1.25 -6.32
N VAL A 349 9.63 -0.32 -5.54
CA VAL A 349 9.60 -0.38 -4.07
C VAL A 349 8.16 -0.36 -3.58
N VAL A 350 7.36 0.60 -4.05
CA VAL A 350 5.95 0.74 -3.67
C VAL A 350 5.17 -0.53 -4.03
N GLY A 351 5.32 -1.03 -5.26
CA GLY A 351 4.68 -2.28 -5.68
C GLY A 351 5.08 -3.49 -4.82
N ALA A 352 6.37 -3.61 -4.46
CA ALA A 352 6.83 -4.67 -3.57
C ALA A 352 6.25 -4.55 -2.15
N CYS A 353 6.14 -3.34 -1.60
CA CYS A 353 5.49 -3.11 -0.31
C CYS A 353 4.01 -3.54 -0.33
N CYS A 354 3.24 -3.17 -1.36
CA CYS A 354 1.85 -3.60 -1.50
C CYS A 354 1.72 -5.13 -1.59
N VAL A 355 2.62 -5.79 -2.31
CA VAL A 355 2.62 -7.27 -2.40
C VAL A 355 2.91 -7.92 -1.05
N ILE A 356 3.94 -7.44 -0.33
CA ILE A 356 4.28 -7.97 0.99
C ILE A 356 3.16 -7.68 1.99
N HIS A 357 2.54 -6.49 1.93
CA HIS A 357 1.37 -6.14 2.73
C HIS A 357 0.26 -7.18 2.58
N ASN A 358 -0.18 -7.47 1.36
CA ASN A 358 -1.23 -8.47 1.13
C ASN A 358 -0.84 -9.85 1.67
N ILE A 359 0.44 -10.25 1.54
CA ILE A 359 0.93 -11.52 2.11
C ILE A 359 0.82 -11.50 3.64
N CYS A 360 1.16 -10.38 4.29
CA CYS A 360 1.00 -10.21 5.73
C CYS A 360 -0.47 -10.30 6.16
N GLU A 361 -1.37 -9.57 5.50
CA GLU A 361 -2.81 -9.60 5.85
C GLU A 361 -3.42 -10.99 5.63
N VAL A 362 -3.12 -11.67 4.50
CA VAL A 362 -3.59 -13.05 4.23
C VAL A 362 -3.02 -14.07 5.23
N ASN A 363 -1.87 -13.80 5.82
CA ASN A 363 -1.28 -14.66 6.83
C ASN A 363 -1.73 -14.34 8.25
N ASP A 364 -2.62 -13.35 8.42
CA ASP A 364 -3.06 -12.82 9.71
C ASP A 364 -1.88 -12.32 10.58
N ASP A 365 -0.89 -11.68 9.94
CA ASP A 365 0.26 -11.12 10.63
C ASP A 365 -0.19 -10.01 11.60
N PRO A 366 0.37 -9.98 12.83
CA PRO A 366 0.02 -8.93 13.78
C PRO A 366 0.40 -7.55 13.25
N PHE A 367 -0.38 -6.57 13.68
CA PHE A 367 -0.16 -5.15 13.42
C PHE A 367 -0.25 -4.42 14.74
N PHE A 368 0.74 -3.57 15.01
CA PHE A 368 0.91 -2.90 16.29
C PHE A 368 0.65 -1.40 16.13
N GLU A 369 -0.13 -0.80 17.03
CA GLU A 369 -0.55 0.61 16.94
C GLU A 369 0.63 1.58 17.04
N GLU A 370 1.71 1.20 17.72
CA GLU A 370 2.94 1.98 17.83
C GLU A 370 3.56 2.26 16.45
N TRP A 371 3.34 1.38 15.48
CA TRP A 371 3.80 1.58 14.10
C TRP A 371 3.07 2.74 13.41
N LEU A 372 1.80 2.99 13.75
CA LEU A 372 1.03 4.13 13.25
C LEU A 372 1.61 5.43 13.79
N LEU A 373 1.86 5.50 15.10
CA LEU A 373 2.43 6.69 15.74
C LEU A 373 3.79 7.07 15.15
N GLU A 374 4.64 6.07 14.87
CA GLU A 374 5.93 6.27 14.21
C GLU A 374 5.74 6.80 12.77
N ALA A 375 4.87 6.17 11.99
CA ALA A 375 4.59 6.57 10.62
C ALA A 375 4.03 8.00 10.53
N ASP A 376 3.07 8.34 11.38
CA ASP A 376 2.49 9.67 11.48
C ASP A 376 3.55 10.72 11.83
N ALA A 377 4.44 10.40 12.77
CA ALA A 377 5.54 11.29 13.12
C ALA A 377 6.46 11.60 11.94
N MET A 378 6.74 10.61 11.07
CA MET A 378 7.51 10.80 9.84
C MET A 378 6.73 11.59 8.78
N LEU A 379 5.43 11.30 8.61
CA LEU A 379 4.57 11.91 7.58
C LEU A 379 4.22 13.36 7.87
N ARG A 380 4.37 13.86 9.11
CA ARG A 380 4.21 15.29 9.43
C ARG A 380 5.07 16.21 8.54
N LYS A 381 6.22 15.72 8.06
CA LYS A 381 7.08 16.46 7.13
C LYS A 381 6.59 16.43 5.68
N TYR A 382 5.73 15.48 5.35
CA TYR A 382 5.23 15.20 3.99
C TYR A 382 3.70 15.02 4.00
N PRO A 383 2.94 16.06 4.40
CA PRO A 383 1.48 16.03 4.40
C PRO A 383 0.93 15.72 3.00
N GLN A 384 -0.21 15.03 2.90
CA GLN A 384 -0.79 14.75 1.59
C GLN A 384 -1.40 16.03 0.99
N PRO A 385 -1.15 16.32 -0.30
CA PRO A 385 -1.82 17.41 -0.99
C PRO A 385 -3.31 17.10 -1.22
N ASP A 386 -4.14 18.14 -1.26
CA ASP A 386 -5.52 18.01 -1.70
C ASP A 386 -5.59 17.58 -3.17
N MET A 387 -6.38 16.55 -3.44
CA MET A 387 -6.62 16.04 -4.78
C MET A 387 -7.83 16.74 -5.40
N ASN A 388 -7.60 17.86 -6.06
CA ASN A 388 -8.64 18.63 -6.75
C ASN A 388 -8.95 18.02 -8.13
N PHE A 389 -9.68 16.92 -8.13
CA PHE A 389 -10.22 16.35 -9.36
C PHE A 389 -11.22 17.32 -10.00
N THR A 390 -11.05 17.55 -11.30
CA THR A 390 -12.09 18.17 -12.12
C THR A 390 -13.15 17.12 -12.42
N GLY A 391 -14.42 17.43 -12.14
CA GLY A 391 -15.52 16.52 -12.42
C GLY A 391 -15.59 16.18 -13.92
N ASN A 392 -16.08 14.99 -14.23
CA ASN A 392 -16.39 14.57 -15.60
C ASN A 392 -17.90 14.60 -15.84
N GLU A 393 -18.29 14.65 -17.12
CA GLU A 393 -19.67 14.37 -17.51
C GLU A 393 -20.04 12.95 -17.05
N ILE A 394 -21.14 12.86 -16.31
CA ILE A 394 -21.59 11.61 -15.70
C ILE A 394 -22.60 10.96 -16.63
N ASP A 395 -22.34 9.70 -16.96
CA ASP A 395 -23.26 8.88 -17.73
C ASP A 395 -24.64 8.80 -17.02
N PRO A 396 -25.77 9.00 -17.73
CA PRO A 396 -27.10 9.01 -17.12
C PRO A 396 -27.44 7.72 -16.37
N GLN A 397 -27.00 6.55 -16.86
CA GLN A 397 -27.23 5.28 -16.18
C GLN A 397 -26.49 5.22 -14.84
N THR A 398 -25.28 5.80 -14.78
CA THR A 398 -24.51 5.91 -13.53
C THR A 398 -25.22 6.77 -12.48
N LEU A 399 -25.94 7.82 -12.90
CA LEU A 399 -26.75 8.63 -11.99
C LEU A 399 -27.93 7.83 -11.43
N VAL A 400 -28.65 7.09 -12.29
CA VAL A 400 -29.77 6.23 -11.89
C VAL A 400 -29.32 5.16 -10.90
N GLU A 401 -28.21 4.48 -11.17
CA GLU A 401 -27.67 3.46 -10.26
C GLU A 401 -27.25 4.06 -8.90
N ARG A 402 -26.72 5.29 -8.89
CA ARG A 402 -26.40 6.00 -7.65
C ARG A 402 -27.66 6.34 -6.86
N ASP A 403 -28.72 6.81 -7.52
CA ASP A 403 -30.00 7.10 -6.86
C ASP A 403 -30.63 5.83 -6.27
N VAL A 404 -30.56 4.70 -6.97
CA VAL A 404 -31.02 3.41 -6.45
C VAL A 404 -30.23 2.99 -5.20
N LEU A 405 -28.91 3.19 -5.20
CA LEU A 405 -28.07 2.91 -4.03
C LEU A 405 -28.39 3.83 -2.85
N LYS A 406 -28.62 5.13 -3.11
CA LYS A 406 -29.06 6.08 -2.10
C LYS A 406 -30.38 5.64 -1.48
N ASP A 407 -31.38 5.32 -2.30
CA ASP A 407 -32.70 4.92 -1.81
C ASP A 407 -32.61 3.63 -0.98
N TYR A 408 -31.75 2.69 -1.39
CA TYR A 408 -31.45 1.47 -0.64
C TYR A 408 -30.83 1.72 0.74
N VAL A 409 -29.86 2.64 0.83
CA VAL A 409 -29.24 3.01 2.12
C VAL A 409 -30.29 3.64 3.03
N ASN A 410 -31.10 4.55 2.49
CA ASN A 410 -32.12 5.26 3.28
C ASN A 410 -33.24 4.34 3.78
N SER A 411 -33.67 3.33 2.98
CA SER A 411 -34.67 2.38 3.45
C SER A 411 -34.18 1.53 4.64
N LYS A 412 -32.90 1.13 4.63
CA LYS A 412 -32.27 0.42 5.75
C LYS A 412 -32.20 1.26 7.02
N THR A 413 -31.85 2.54 6.90
CA THR A 413 -31.81 3.45 8.06
C THR A 413 -33.18 3.57 8.74
N ILE A 414 -34.25 3.69 7.94
CA ILE A 414 -35.63 3.78 8.45
C ILE A 414 -36.05 2.48 9.14
N GLU A 415 -35.71 1.31 8.60
CA GLU A 415 -36.01 0.01 9.23
C GLU A 415 -35.33 -0.13 10.60
N ILE A 416 -34.08 0.34 10.72
CA ILE A 416 -33.34 0.33 11.99
C ILE A 416 -34.05 1.22 13.00
N GLU A 417 -34.35 2.47 12.66
CA GLU A 417 -35.05 3.40 13.55
C GLU A 417 -36.44 2.87 13.99
N ALA A 418 -37.19 2.30 13.05
CA ALA A 418 -38.49 1.68 13.34
C ALA A 418 -38.35 0.49 14.30
N SER A 419 -37.31 -0.34 14.15
CA SER A 419 -37.05 -1.48 15.04
C SER A 419 -36.66 -1.05 16.46
N PHE A 420 -35.98 0.10 16.62
CA PHE A 420 -35.67 0.66 17.94
C PHE A 420 -36.91 1.22 18.65
N LEU A 421 -37.83 1.83 17.90
CA LEU A 421 -39.07 2.39 18.45
C LEU A 421 -40.10 1.33 18.86
N VAL A 422 -40.09 0.14 18.24
CA VAL A 422 -40.97 -0.98 18.60
C VAL A 422 -40.46 -1.75 19.82
N ASN A 423 -39.18 -1.62 20.18
CA ASN A 423 -38.55 -2.27 21.33
C ASN A 423 -38.42 -1.37 22.58
N LEU A 424 -38.95 -0.14 22.51
CA LEU A 424 -39.18 0.77 23.63
C LEU A 424 -40.64 0.70 24.07
#